data_AF-A0A645GKV7-F1
#
_entry.id   AF-A0A645GKV7-F1
#
_cell.length_a   1.000
_cell.length_b   1.000
_cell.length_c   1.000
_cell.angle_alpha   90.00
_cell.angle_beta   90.00
_cell.angle_gamma   90.00
#
_symmetry.space_group_name_H-M   'P 1'
#
loop_
_entity.id
_entity.type
_entity.pdbx_description
1 polymer ?
#
loop_
_entity_poly.entity_id
_entity_poly.type
_entity_poly.pdbx_seq_one_letter_code
_entity_poly.pdbx_strand_id
1 'polypeptide(L)'
;MLVKDGFKYTYYVGGRPTLFHLDSDPREMHDLAALPEHRERLAAFEALLRTILDPDAVCERSKQDLGLIGPNGEDYTKELTFAKLQEGYKTGRFAYQPEFVPYREYAKEH
;
A
#
# COMPACT_ATOMS: atom_id res chain seq x y z
N MET A 1 2.61 -6.38 -5.67
CA MET A 1 3.61 -7.46 -5.46
C MET A 1 3.99 -8.06 -6.80
N LEU A 2 5.22 -8.55 -6.95
CA LEU A 2 5.69 -9.27 -8.14
C LEU A 2 6.23 -10.64 -7.73
N VAL A 3 5.99 -11.66 -8.55
CA VAL A 3 6.54 -13.01 -8.35
C VAL A 3 7.31 -13.40 -9.60
N LYS A 4 8.59 -13.71 -9.45
CA LYS A 4 9.49 -14.10 -10.55
C LYS A 4 10.64 -14.96 -10.03
N ASP A 5 10.97 -16.01 -10.77
CA ASP A 5 12.11 -16.91 -10.49
C ASP A 5 12.12 -17.48 -9.05
N GLY A 6 10.95 -17.86 -8.52
CA GLY A 6 10.81 -18.39 -7.15
C GLY A 6 10.84 -17.32 -6.04
N PHE A 7 11.02 -16.04 -6.39
CA PHE A 7 11.01 -14.95 -5.43
C PHE A 7 9.71 -14.13 -5.49
N LYS A 8 9.22 -13.73 -4.32
CA LYS A 8 8.16 -12.74 -4.16
C LYS A 8 8.74 -11.43 -3.65
N TYR A 9 8.50 -10.37 -4.40
CA TYR A 9 8.88 -9.00 -4.08
C TYR A 9 7.65 -8.16 -3.74
N THR A 10 7.67 -7.45 -2.61
CA THR A 10 6.62 -6.49 -2.26
C THR A 10 7.20 -5.09 -2.06
N TYR A 11 6.45 -4.09 -2.54
CA TYR A 11 6.80 -2.68 -2.44
C TYR A 11 5.56 -1.90 -2.01
N TYR A 12 5.76 -1.00 -1.05
CA TYR A 12 4.77 -0.04 -0.60
C TYR A 12 5.42 1.35 -0.64
N VAL A 13 4.70 2.34 -1.15
CA VAL A 13 5.16 3.74 -1.16
C VAL A 13 5.48 4.18 0.27
N GLY A 14 6.69 4.72 0.48
CA GLY A 14 7.20 5.12 1.79
C GLY A 14 7.67 3.98 2.71
N GLY A 15 7.58 2.72 2.26
CA GLY A 15 8.05 1.55 2.99
C GLY A 15 9.36 0.99 2.42
N ARG A 16 10.05 0.16 3.21
CA ARG A 16 11.13 -0.68 2.69
C ARG A 16 10.51 -1.85 1.90
N PRO A 17 11.10 -2.27 0.77
CA PRO A 17 10.64 -3.46 0.08
C PRO A 17 10.91 -4.72 0.93
N THR A 18 10.18 -5.79 0.64
CA THR A 18 10.46 -7.13 1.18
C THR A 18 10.70 -8.13 0.06
N LEU A 19 11.46 -9.18 0.36
CA LEU A 19 11.81 -10.23 -0.59
C LEU A 19 11.76 -11.59 0.10
N PHE A 20 11.02 -12.53 -0.46
CA PHE A 20 10.91 -13.90 0.06
C PHE A 20 11.22 -14.90 -1.04
N HIS A 21 11.91 -15.98 -0.70
CA HIS A 21 12.10 -17.13 -1.61
C HIS A 21 11.03 -18.17 -1.31
N LEU A 22 10.05 -18.30 -2.21
CA LEU A 22 8.82 -19.05 -1.95
C LEU A 22 9.05 -20.55 -1.77
N ASP A 23 10.04 -21.12 -2.44
CA ASP A 23 10.30 -22.56 -2.37
C ASP A 23 10.94 -22.97 -1.03
N SER A 24 11.87 -22.15 -0.51
CA SER A 24 12.55 -22.43 0.77
C SER A 24 11.85 -21.80 1.97
N ASP A 25 11.02 -20.78 1.74
CA ASP A 25 10.24 -20.07 2.76
C ASP A 25 8.77 -19.88 2.34
N PRO A 26 7.96 -20.97 2.24
CA PRO A 26 6.58 -20.89 1.80
C PRO A 26 5.66 -20.07 2.71
N ARG A 27 6.10 -19.80 3.94
CA ARG A 27 5.37 -19.00 4.94
C ARG A 27 5.83 -17.54 5.00
N GLU A 28 6.78 -17.14 4.15
CA GLU A 28 7.28 -15.76 4.06
C GLU A 28 7.76 -15.21 5.42
N MET A 29 8.42 -16.07 6.22
CA MET A 29 8.86 -15.74 7.57
C MET A 29 10.26 -15.08 7.58
N HIS A 30 11.01 -15.18 6.49
CA HIS A 30 12.38 -14.74 6.39
C HIS A 30 12.53 -13.70 5.28
N ASP A 31 12.46 -12.42 5.65
CA ASP A 31 12.65 -11.32 4.73
C ASP A 31 14.14 -11.17 4.34
N LEU A 32 14.41 -11.44 3.07
CA LEU A 32 15.73 -11.44 2.47
C LEU A 32 16.15 -10.04 1.97
N ALA A 33 15.26 -9.05 1.98
CA ALA A 33 15.52 -7.75 1.37
C ALA A 33 16.66 -6.94 2.04
N ALA A 34 16.96 -7.23 3.30
CA ALA A 34 18.05 -6.57 4.03
C ALA A 34 19.44 -7.17 3.71
N LEU A 35 19.51 -8.35 3.07
CA LEU A 35 20.76 -9.04 2.83
C LEU A 35 21.49 -8.46 1.60
N PRO A 36 22.79 -8.10 1.71
CA PRO A 36 23.54 -7.49 0.62
C PRO A 36 23.58 -8.32 -0.67
N GLU A 37 23.58 -9.65 -0.57
CA GLU A 37 23.58 -10.58 -1.71
C GLU A 37 22.34 -10.49 -2.60
N HIS A 38 21.28 -9.80 -2.15
CA HIS A 38 20.03 -9.65 -2.90
C HIS A 38 19.82 -8.25 -3.50
N ARG A 39 20.80 -7.34 -3.36
CA ARG A 39 20.70 -5.96 -3.89
C ARG A 39 20.41 -5.90 -5.38
N GLU A 40 21.13 -6.69 -6.18
CA GLU A 40 20.91 -6.72 -7.64
C GLU A 40 19.52 -7.26 -8.00
N ARG A 41 19.05 -8.28 -7.27
CA ARG A 41 17.70 -8.84 -7.45
C ARG A 41 16.62 -7.81 -7.11
N LEU A 42 16.78 -7.07 -6.01
CA LEU A 42 15.87 -5.98 -5.65
C LEU A 42 15.84 -4.90 -6.72
N ALA A 43 16.99 -4.50 -7.26
CA ALA A 43 17.06 -3.52 -8.35
C ALA A 43 16.36 -4.02 -9.62
N ALA A 44 16.52 -5.29 -9.97
CA ALA A 44 15.84 -5.89 -11.11
C ALA A 44 14.31 -5.94 -10.92
N PHE A 45 13.82 -6.26 -9.71
CA PHE A 45 12.40 -6.22 -9.39
C PHE A 45 11.84 -4.80 -9.40
N GLU A 46 12.57 -3.83 -8.86
CA GLU A 46 12.18 -2.42 -8.87
C GLU A 46 12.08 -1.89 -10.32
N ALA A 47 13.07 -2.22 -11.16
CA ALA A 47 13.03 -1.87 -12.57
C ALA A 47 11.81 -2.50 -13.27
N LEU A 48 11.55 -3.79 -13.03
CA LEU A 48 10.38 -4.48 -13.57
C LEU A 48 9.08 -3.84 -13.11
N LEU A 49 8.94 -3.52 -11.82
CA LEU A 49 7.79 -2.81 -11.26
C LEU A 49 7.55 -1.48 -12.00
N ARG A 50 8.61 -0.70 -12.19
CA ARG A 50 8.55 0.60 -12.87
C ARG A 50 8.24 0.51 -14.37
N THR A 51 8.45 -0.64 -15.00
CA THR A 51 7.96 -0.87 -16.37
C THR A 51 6.44 -1.07 -16.43
N ILE A 52 5.83 -1.49 -15.32
CA ILE A 52 4.38 -1.75 -15.24
C ILE A 52 3.64 -0.48 -14.82
N LEU A 53 4.12 0.22 -13.79
CA LEU A 53 3.55 1.46 -13.27
C LEU A 53 4.55 2.26 -12.44
N ASP A 54 4.26 3.54 -12.19
CA ASP A 54 4.92 4.33 -11.14
C ASP A 54 4.13 4.24 -9.83
N PRO A 55 4.65 3.56 -8.78
CA PRO A 55 3.91 3.36 -7.53
C PRO A 55 3.53 4.67 -6.84
N ASP A 56 4.44 5.65 -6.85
CA ASP A 56 4.26 6.93 -6.19
C ASP A 56 3.14 7.74 -6.86
N ALA A 57 3.15 7.81 -8.20
CA ALA A 57 2.10 8.50 -8.96
C ALA A 57 0.72 7.83 -8.81
N VAL A 58 0.67 6.50 -8.81
CA VAL A 58 -0.60 5.76 -8.60
C VAL A 58 -1.12 5.95 -7.18
N CYS A 59 -0.23 5.97 -6.17
CA CYS A 59 -0.60 6.22 -4.78
C CYS A 59 -1.19 7.63 -4.61
N GLU A 60 -0.54 8.64 -5.17
CA GLU A 60 -1.01 10.02 -5.13
C GLU A 60 -2.38 10.17 -5.81
N ARG A 61 -2.55 9.62 -7.01
CA ARG A 61 -3.85 9.63 -7.71
C ARG A 61 -4.95 8.97 -6.87
N SER A 62 -4.66 7.82 -6.29
CA SER A 62 -5.62 7.12 -5.41
C SER A 62 -6.03 7.97 -4.21
N LYS A 63 -5.09 8.67 -3.57
CA LYS A 63 -5.41 9.60 -2.47
C LYS A 63 -6.30 10.75 -2.94
N GLN A 64 -6.07 11.29 -4.13
CA GLN A 64 -6.91 12.36 -4.70
C GLN A 64 -8.33 11.86 -5.00
N ASP A 65 -8.47 10.70 -5.63
CA ASP A 65 -9.77 10.09 -5.95
C ASP A 65 -10.60 9.80 -4.68
N LEU A 66 -9.92 9.46 -3.58
CA LEU A 66 -10.54 9.24 -2.27
C LEU A 66 -10.75 10.53 -1.44
N GLY A 67 -10.40 11.71 -1.98
CA GLY A 67 -10.53 12.98 -1.27
C GLY A 67 -9.61 13.11 -0.04
N LEU A 68 -8.51 12.35 -0.02
CA LEU A 68 -7.52 12.36 1.07
C LEU A 68 -6.42 13.42 0.89
N ILE A 69 -6.43 14.11 -0.25
CA ILE A 69 -5.62 15.30 -0.49
C ILE A 69 -6.49 16.55 -0.30
N GLY A 70 -6.07 17.43 0.59
CA GLY A 70 -6.78 18.67 0.91
C GLY A 70 -6.74 19.71 -0.22
N PRO A 71 -7.60 20.74 -0.15
CA PRO A 71 -7.69 21.79 -1.17
C PRO A 71 -6.40 22.62 -1.31
N ASN A 72 -5.50 22.60 -0.32
CA ASN A 72 -4.19 23.26 -0.40
C ASN A 72 -3.04 22.26 -0.57
N GLY A 73 -3.34 21.00 -0.94
CA GLY A 73 -2.35 19.95 -1.16
C GLY A 73 -1.93 19.19 0.09
N GLU A 74 -2.64 19.32 1.21
CA GLU A 74 -2.32 18.58 2.43
C GLU A 74 -2.62 17.08 2.27
N ASP A 75 -1.60 16.24 2.40
CA ASP A 75 -1.79 14.78 2.41
C ASP A 75 -2.28 14.34 3.79
N TYR A 76 -3.58 14.09 3.91
CA TYR A 76 -4.16 13.68 5.18
C TYR A 76 -3.64 12.33 5.64
N THR A 77 -3.20 11.43 4.75
CA THR A 77 -2.74 10.07 5.14
C THR A 77 -1.51 10.07 6.06
N LYS A 78 -0.76 11.18 6.12
CA LYS A 78 0.42 11.31 6.99
C LYS A 78 0.06 11.55 8.47
N GLU A 79 -1.04 12.25 8.73
CA GLU A 79 -1.41 12.75 10.07
C GLU A 79 -2.79 12.27 10.55
N LEU A 80 -3.54 11.62 9.66
CA LEU A 80 -4.91 11.19 9.88
C LEU A 80 -4.94 9.91 10.71
N THR A 81 -5.27 10.08 11.98
CA THR A 81 -5.63 8.96 12.86
C THR A 81 -7.07 8.56 12.60
N PHE A 82 -7.43 7.33 12.99
CA PHE A 82 -8.83 6.87 12.89
C PHE A 82 -9.81 7.81 13.61
N ALA A 83 -9.44 8.35 14.77
CA ALA A 83 -10.26 9.32 15.49
C ALA A 83 -10.48 10.62 14.70
N LYS A 84 -9.43 11.17 14.08
CA LYS A 84 -9.52 12.36 13.21
C LYS A 84 -10.35 12.09 11.95
N LEU A 85 -10.25 10.88 11.39
CA LEU A 85 -11.07 10.43 10.26
C LEU A 85 -12.56 10.42 10.63
N GLN A 86 -12.92 9.79 11.76
CA GLN A 86 -14.30 9.74 12.21
C GLN A 86 -14.89 11.13 12.46
N GLU A 87 -14.11 12.04 13.06
CA GLU A 87 -14.53 13.42 13.26
C GLU A 87 -14.67 14.17 11.93
N GLY A 88 -13.78 13.91 10.97
CA GLY A 88 -13.87 14.46 9.62
C GLY A 88 -15.15 14.05 8.87
N TYR A 89 -15.63 12.81 9.06
CA TYR A 89 -16.94 12.41 8.52
C TYR A 89 -18.11 13.13 9.20
N LYS A 90 -18.09 13.28 10.53
CA LYS A 90 -19.15 14.00 11.27
C LYS A 90 -19.24 15.47 10.89
N THR A 91 -18.09 16.10 10.65
CA THR A 91 -17.98 17.52 10.30
C THR A 91 -18.17 17.79 8.81
N GLY A 92 -18.35 16.74 7.99
CA GLY A 92 -18.48 16.87 6.53
C GLY A 92 -17.17 17.21 5.81
N ARG A 93 -16.03 17.16 6.50
CA ARG A 93 -14.70 17.37 5.92
C ARG A 93 -14.30 16.23 4.97
N PHE A 94 -14.74 15.00 5.25
CA PHE A 94 -14.57 13.84 4.37
C PHE A 94 -15.93 13.41 3.83
N ALA A 95 -15.98 13.12 2.53
CA ALA A 95 -17.15 12.56 1.90
C ALA A 95 -17.28 11.08 2.28
N TYR A 96 -18.42 10.70 2.87
CA TYR A 96 -18.74 9.28 3.08
C TYR A 96 -18.86 8.59 1.72
N GLN A 97 -18.04 7.56 1.50
CA GLN A 97 -18.08 6.71 0.31
C GLN A 97 -18.92 5.46 0.61
N PRO A 98 -20.22 5.45 0.24
CA PRO A 98 -21.16 4.37 0.60
C PRO A 98 -20.85 3.03 -0.08
N GLU A 99 -19.99 3.01 -1.10
CA GLU A 99 -19.53 1.79 -1.78
C GLU A 99 -18.74 0.83 -0.86
N PHE A 100 -18.25 1.30 0.29
CA PHE A 100 -17.70 0.44 1.32
C PHE A 100 -18.76 0.16 2.39
N VAL A 101 -19.34 -1.05 2.34
CA VAL A 101 -20.29 -1.53 3.33
C VAL A 101 -19.68 -1.37 4.73
N PRO A 102 -20.36 -0.71 5.70
CA PRO A 102 -19.87 -0.62 7.06
C PRO A 102 -19.48 -2.00 7.58
N TYR A 103 -18.34 -2.16 8.25
CA TYR A 103 -17.87 -3.48 8.72
C TYR A 103 -18.92 -4.26 9.56
N ARG A 104 -19.80 -3.54 10.27
CA ARG A 104 -20.92 -4.12 11.03
C ARG A 104 -22.01 -4.77 10.17
N GLU A 105 -22.11 -4.35 8.91
CA GLU A 105 -23.00 -4.94 7.91
C GLU A 105 -22.26 -6.06 7.16
N TYR A 106 -20.97 -5.90 6.83
CA TYR A 106 -20.13 -6.97 6.30
C TYR A 106 -20.12 -8.23 7.18
N ALA A 107 -19.97 -8.07 8.51
CA ALA A 107 -19.97 -9.19 9.46
C ALA A 107 -21.34 -9.85 9.69
N LYS A 108 -22.42 -9.35 9.07
CA LYS A 108 -23.73 -10.02 9.09
C LYS A 108 -23.97 -10.87 7.84
N GLU A 109 -23.20 -10.66 6.79
CA GLU A 109 -23.31 -11.37 5.51
C GLU A 109 -22.37 -12.59 5.41
N HIS A 110 -21.49 -12.78 6.40
CA HIS A 110 -20.51 -13.86 6.51
C HIS A 110 -20.37 -14.33 7.96
#